data_AF-A0A496B1C4-F1
#
_entry.id   AF-A0A496B1C4-F1
#
_cell.length_a   1.000
_cell.length_b   1.000
_cell.length_c   1.000
_cell.angle_alpha   90.00
_cell.angle_beta   90.00
_cell.angle_gamma   90.00
#
_symmetry.space_group_name_H-M   'P 1'
#
loop_
_entity.id
_entity.type
_entity.pdbx_description
1 polymer ?
#
loop_
_entity_poly.entity_id
_entity_poly.type
_entity_poly.pdbx_seq_one_letter_code
_entity_poly.pdbx_strand_id
1 'polypeptide(L)'
;MRRFGTQGPVNSKDNYIVARSEELTDFIARVKEGRYIVLFAPRQTGKTTFFQDALKILMNEGNDYFPIQLNFEEYEYITPAEFYDSLCREICREIQKVFQVGTESGNGYGG
;
A
#
# COMPACT_ATOMS: atom_id res chain seq x y z
N MET A 1 18.76 6.74 21.18
CA MET A 1 19.50 6.43 19.94
C MET A 1 18.72 5.37 19.18
N ARG A 2 18.42 5.60 17.89
CA ARG A 2 17.70 4.61 17.06
C ARG A 2 18.63 3.44 16.70
N ARG A 3 18.09 2.22 16.53
CA ARG A 3 18.88 1.00 16.24
C ARG A 3 18.69 0.55 14.79
N PHE A 4 19.61 -0.26 14.28
CA PHE A 4 19.38 -0.94 13.01
C PHE A 4 18.41 -2.09 13.23
N GLY A 5 17.26 -2.07 12.54
CA GLY A 5 16.31 -3.17 12.56
C GLY A 5 16.85 -4.32 11.73
N THR A 6 17.02 -5.49 12.34
CA THR A 6 17.52 -6.70 11.68
C THR A 6 16.45 -7.80 11.55
N GLN A 7 15.27 -7.59 12.13
CA GLN A 7 14.17 -8.57 12.23
C GLN A 7 12.83 -7.82 12.19
N GLY A 8 11.85 -8.32 11.43
CA GLY A 8 10.47 -7.81 11.42
C GLY A 8 10.26 -6.45 10.72
N PRO A 9 9.04 -5.89 10.79
CA PRO A 9 8.70 -4.60 10.19
C PRO A 9 9.48 -3.45 10.85
N VAL A 10 9.99 -2.53 10.03
CA VAL A 10 10.80 -1.41 10.52
C VAL A 10 9.90 -0.34 11.15
N ASN A 11 10.04 -0.10 12.45
CA ASN A 11 9.39 1.01 13.16
C ASN A 11 10.26 2.28 13.09
N SER A 12 9.75 3.38 12.53
CA SER A 12 10.48 4.65 12.38
C SER A 12 10.81 5.38 13.68
N LYS A 13 10.10 5.07 14.78
CA LYS A 13 10.41 5.60 16.11
C LYS A 13 11.65 4.94 16.72
N ASP A 14 11.79 3.63 16.52
CA ASP A 14 12.81 2.81 17.17
C ASP A 14 14.02 2.50 16.27
N ASN A 15 13.81 2.51 14.96
CA ASN A 15 14.80 2.08 13.97
C ASN A 15 15.37 3.23 13.14
N TYR A 16 16.62 3.09 12.74
CA TYR A 16 17.28 4.00 11.81
C TYR A 16 16.71 3.79 10.40
N ILE A 17 16.13 4.85 9.83
CA ILE A 17 15.55 4.86 8.48
C ILE A 17 16.09 6.09 7.77
N VAL A 18 16.57 5.91 6.54
CA VAL A 18 16.86 7.02 5.63
C VAL A 18 15.55 7.39 4.93
N ALA A 19 15.11 8.63 5.11
CA ALA A 19 13.90 9.12 4.47
C ALA A 19 14.09 9.15 2.95
N ARG A 20 13.05 8.73 2.22
CA ARG A 20 12.99 8.74 0.76
C ARG A 20 12.00 9.79 0.26
N SER A 21 12.06 10.98 0.84
CA SER A 21 11.06 12.02 0.63
C SER A 21 11.03 12.54 -0.82
N GLU A 22 12.19 12.65 -1.46
CA GLU A 22 12.28 13.07 -2.87
C GLU A 22 11.67 12.00 -3.79
N GLU A 23 12.04 10.73 -3.61
CA GLU A 23 11.50 9.64 -4.43
C GLU A 23 10.00 9.45 -4.20
N LEU A 24 9.52 9.66 -2.97
CA LEU A 24 8.10 9.59 -2.64
C LEU A 24 7.30 10.71 -3.31
N THR A 25 7.86 11.93 -3.32
CA THR A 25 7.23 13.08 -3.98
C THR A 25 7.15 12.89 -5.49
N ASP A 26 8.24 12.44 -6.13
CA ASP A 26 8.26 12.11 -7.56
C ASP A 26 7.28 10.98 -7.89
N PHE A 27 7.22 9.93 -7.06
CA PHE A 27 6.26 8.85 -7.23
C PHE A 27 4.81 9.35 -7.19
N ILE A 28 4.44 10.16 -6.19
CA ILE A 28 3.09 10.73 -6.05
C ILE A 28 2.74 11.63 -7.24
N ALA A 29 3.67 12.47 -7.70
CA ALA A 29 3.45 13.31 -8.87
C ALA A 29 3.10 12.48 -10.11
N ARG A 30 3.85 11.39 -10.35
CA ARG A 30 3.59 10.47 -11.48
C ARG A 30 2.25 9.74 -11.35
N VAL A 31 1.83 9.40 -10.13
CA VAL A 31 0.49 8.83 -9.88
C VAL A 31 -0.60 9.84 -10.24
N LYS A 32 -0.44 11.11 -9.82
CA LYS A 32 -1.39 12.19 -10.13
C LYS A 32 -1.49 12.47 -11.64
N GLU A 33 -0.43 12.22 -12.39
CA GLU A 33 -0.41 12.29 -13.85
C GLU A 33 -1.00 11.06 -14.55
N GLY A 34 -1.46 10.04 -13.81
CA GLY A 34 -2.05 8.82 -14.36
C GLY A 34 -1.04 7.87 -15.03
N ARG A 35 0.25 7.96 -14.66
CA ARG A 35 1.29 7.13 -15.26
C ARG A 35 1.28 5.70 -14.72
N TYR A 36 1.61 4.74 -15.58
CA TYR A 36 1.99 3.40 -15.16
C TYR A 36 3.43 3.40 -14.63
N ILE A 37 3.63 2.94 -13.39
CA ILE A 37 4.92 3.01 -12.70
C ILE A 37 5.39 1.60 -12.35
N VAL A 38 6.61 1.26 -12.75
CA VAL A 38 7.28 0.01 -12.37
C VAL A 38 8.38 0.34 -11.38
N LEU A 39 8.33 -0.28 -10.20
CA LEU A 39 9.36 -0.16 -9.17
C LEU A 39 10.27 -1.39 -9.19
N PHE A 40 11.41 -1.28 -9.88
CA PHE A 40 12.41 -2.35 -9.89
C PHE A 40 13.41 -2.15 -8.75
N ALA A 41 13.42 -3.02 -7.74
CA ALA A 41 14.47 -3.05 -6.73
C ALA A 41 14.72 -4.47 -6.21
N PRO A 42 15.93 -4.80 -5.72
CA PRO A 42 16.24 -6.09 -5.09
C PRO A 42 15.30 -6.46 -3.94
N ARG A 43 15.11 -7.75 -3.63
CA ARG A 43 14.28 -8.18 -2.48
C ARG A 43 14.74 -7.48 -1.18
N GLN A 44 13.80 -7.22 -0.26
CA GLN A 44 14.04 -6.61 1.06
C GLN A 44 14.55 -5.15 1.08
N THR A 45 14.48 -4.39 -0.02
CA THR A 45 14.87 -2.96 -0.04
C THR A 45 13.84 -1.97 0.53
N GLY A 46 12.77 -2.48 1.16
CA GLY A 46 11.71 -1.65 1.74
C GLY A 46 10.65 -1.17 0.74
N LYS A 47 10.50 -1.82 -0.42
CA LYS A 47 9.48 -1.46 -1.43
C LYS A 47 8.06 -1.44 -0.86
N THR A 48 7.69 -2.45 -0.08
CA THR A 48 6.36 -2.52 0.54
C THR A 48 6.11 -1.35 1.48
N THR A 49 7.11 -0.98 2.30
CA THR A 49 7.04 0.20 3.17
C THR A 49 6.91 1.49 2.36
N PHE A 50 7.67 1.63 1.27
CA PHE A 50 7.57 2.78 0.38
C PHE A 50 6.17 2.93 -0.22
N PHE A 51 5.56 1.84 -0.72
CA PHE A 51 4.17 1.88 -1.22
C PHE A 51 3.17 2.25 -0.12
N GLN A 52 3.30 1.69 1.08
CA GLN A 52 2.42 2.03 2.20
C GLN A 52 2.49 3.52 2.57
N ASP A 53 3.67 4.12 2.53
CA ASP A 53 3.84 5.54 2.81
C ASP A 53 3.25 6.41 1.69
N ALA A 54 3.40 6.01 0.42
CA ALA A 54 2.78 6.69 -0.72
C ALA A 54 1.25 6.65 -0.64
N LEU A 55 0.69 5.48 -0.31
CA LEU A 55 -0.75 5.28 -0.15
C LEU A 55 -1.34 6.16 0.96
N LYS A 56 -0.68 6.24 2.12
CA LYS A 56 -1.11 7.13 3.21
C LYS A 56 -1.19 8.58 2.77
N ILE A 57 -0.21 9.06 1.99
CA ILE A 57 -0.23 10.44 1.51
C ILE A 57 -1.38 10.64 0.51
N LEU A 58 -1.52 9.75 -0.47
CA LEU A 58 -2.59 9.83 -1.48
C LEU A 58 -4.00 9.78 -0.86
N MET A 59 -4.20 8.98 0.19
CA MET A 59 -5.48 8.89 0.91
C MET A 59 -5.73 10.10 1.83
N ASN A 60 -4.69 10.76 2.33
CA ASN A 60 -4.82 11.92 3.22
C ASN A 60 -4.94 13.26 2.47
N GLU A 61 -4.42 13.36 1.25
CA GLU A 61 -4.41 14.60 0.45
C GLU A 61 -5.73 14.89 -0.30
N GLY A 62 -6.71 14.00 -0.20
CA GLY A 62 -8.04 14.16 -0.80
C GLY A 62 -8.78 12.84 -0.87
N ASN A 63 -10.12 12.86 -0.95
CA ASN A 63 -10.94 11.64 -1.09
C ASN A 63 -10.99 11.13 -2.55
N ASP A 64 -9.98 11.49 -3.36
CA ASP A 64 -9.92 11.27 -4.80
C ASP A 64 -9.31 9.91 -5.17
N TYR A 65 -8.62 9.27 -4.21
CA TYR A 65 -7.93 8.01 -4.43
C TYR A 65 -8.46 6.92 -3.49
N PHE A 66 -8.81 5.79 -4.10
CA PHE A 66 -9.18 4.55 -3.42
C PHE A 66 -8.21 3.46 -3.89
N PRO A 67 -7.26 3.02 -3.05
CA PRO A 67 -6.27 2.04 -3.46
C PRO A 67 -6.84 0.61 -3.43
N ILE A 68 -6.54 -0.16 -4.49
CA ILE A 68 -6.78 -1.61 -4.56
C ILE A 68 -5.42 -2.30 -4.54
N GLN A 69 -5.16 -3.11 -3.51
CA GLN A 69 -3.95 -3.91 -3.45
C GLN A 69 -4.20 -5.31 -4.03
N LEU A 70 -3.47 -5.68 -5.07
CA LEU A 70 -3.51 -7.03 -5.65
C LEU A 70 -2.16 -7.72 -5.45
N ASN A 71 -2.16 -8.94 -4.94
CA ASN A 71 -0.99 -9.81 -4.87
C ASN A 71 -1.15 -10.96 -5.88
N PHE A 72 -0.15 -11.17 -6.72
CA PHE A 72 -0.13 -12.22 -7.73
C PHE A 72 0.86 -13.37 -7.43
N GLU A 73 1.49 -13.37 -6.26
CA GLU A 73 2.48 -14.39 -5.88
C GLU A 73 1.91 -15.83 -5.87
N GLU A 74 0.61 -15.99 -5.63
CA GLU A 74 -0.04 -17.32 -5.53
C GLU A 74 -0.55 -17.87 -6.87
N TYR A 75 -0.34 -17.16 -7.99
CA TYR A 75 -1.01 -17.42 -9.27
C TYR A 75 -0.22 -18.32 -10.24
N GLU A 76 0.75 -19.09 -9.74
CA GLU A 76 1.74 -19.79 -10.58
C GLU A 76 1.15 -20.95 -11.43
N TYR A 77 0.07 -21.60 -10.98
CA TYR A 77 -0.46 -22.83 -11.58
C TYR A 77 -1.99 -22.85 -11.77
N ILE A 78 -2.58 -21.73 -12.15
CA ILE A 78 -4.05 -21.66 -12.33
C ILE A 78 -4.43 -21.43 -13.80
N THR A 79 -5.61 -21.89 -14.18
CA THR A 79 -6.18 -21.63 -15.50
C THR A 79 -6.61 -20.16 -15.64
N PRO A 80 -6.74 -19.64 -16.87
CA PRO A 80 -7.26 -18.30 -17.09
C PRO A 80 -8.65 -18.07 -16.46
N ALA A 81 -9.52 -19.09 -16.46
CA ALA A 81 -10.86 -18.98 -15.86
C ALA A 81 -10.77 -18.80 -14.33
N GLU A 82 -9.95 -19.61 -13.67
CA GLU A 82 -9.68 -19.49 -12.23
C GLU A 82 -9.01 -18.15 -11.88
N PHE A 83 -8.12 -17.66 -12.75
CA PHE A 83 -7.49 -16.35 -12.61
C PHE A 83 -8.52 -15.22 -12.58
N TYR A 84 -9.39 -15.14 -13.59
CA TYR A 84 -10.37 -14.04 -13.68
C TYR A 84 -11.40 -14.10 -12.55
N ASP A 85 -11.81 -15.30 -12.16
CA ASP A 85 -12.71 -15.51 -11.03
C ASP A 85 -12.06 -15.07 -9.70
N SER A 86 -10.79 -15.42 -9.47
CA SER A 86 -10.02 -14.97 -8.31
C SER A 86 -9.78 -13.46 -8.30
N LEU A 87 -9.38 -12.89 -9.45
CA LEU A 87 -9.13 -11.46 -9.60
C LEU A 87 -10.39 -10.63 -9.30
N CYS A 88 -11.55 -11.05 -9.84
CA CYS A 88 -12.83 -10.40 -9.57
C CYS A 88 -13.16 -10.41 -8.07
N ARG A 89 -12.98 -11.55 -7.39
CA ARG A 89 -13.21 -11.65 -5.95
C ARG A 89 -12.28 -10.73 -5.15
N GLU A 90 -11.00 -10.70 -5.47
CA GLU A 90 -10.03 -9.86 -4.75
C GLU A 90 -10.29 -8.37 -4.96
N ILE A 91 -10.61 -7.93 -6.19
CA ILE A 91 -11.00 -6.53 -6.45
C ILE A 91 -12.23 -6.15 -5.61
N CYS A 92 -13.29 -6.97 -5.63
CA CYS A 92 -14.50 -6.71 -4.85
C CYS A 92 -14.21 -6.66 -3.34
N ARG A 93 -13.35 -7.54 -2.85
CA ARG A 93 -12.93 -7.60 -1.45
C ARG A 93 -12.16 -6.35 -1.04
N GLU A 94 -11.20 -5.89 -1.83
CA GLU A 94 -10.43 -4.68 -1.55
C GLU A 94 -11.31 -3.42 -1.59
N ILE A 95 -12.24 -3.34 -2.53
CA ILE A 95 -13.28 -2.30 -2.55
C ILE A 95 -14.04 -2.28 -1.22
N GLN A 96 -14.59 -3.42 -0.80
CA GLN A 96 -15.35 -3.51 0.44
C GLN A 96 -14.53 -3.09 1.67
N LYS A 97 -13.25 -3.50 1.75
CA LYS A 97 -12.37 -3.13 2.87
C LYS A 97 -12.23 -1.61 3.02
N VAL A 98 -11.99 -0.90 1.93
CA VAL A 98 -11.79 0.56 2.04
C VAL A 98 -13.09 1.28 2.43
N PHE A 99 -14.24 0.85 1.90
CA PHE A 99 -15.52 1.49 2.23
C PHE A 99 -16.08 1.07 3.61
N GLN A 100 -15.74 -0.11 4.14
CA GLN A 100 -16.13 -0.54 5.48
C GLN A 100 -15.31 0.14 6.59
N VAL A 101 -14.04 0.48 6.34
CA VAL A 101 -13.20 1.24 7.29
C VAL A 101 -13.77 2.66 7.52
N GLY A 102 -14.56 3.20 6.59
CA GLY A 102 -15.25 4.49 6.76
C GLY A 102 -16.41 4.49 7.75
N THR A 103 -16.96 3.32 8.12
CA THR A 103 -18.10 3.22 9.05
C THR A 103 -17.74 3.07 10.52
N GLU A 104 -16.49 2.71 10.85
CA GLU A 104 -16.05 2.47 12.24
C GLU A 104 -15.45 3.71 12.94
N SER A 105 -15.25 4.83 12.21
CA SER A 105 -14.70 6.07 12.78
C SER A 105 -15.77 7.01 13.39
N GLY A 106 -17.03 6.56 13.51
CA GLY A 106 -18.17 7.38 13.93
C GLY A 106 -18.71 7.14 15.34
N ASN A 107 -18.15 6.22 16.14
CA ASN A 107 -18.72 5.94 17.47
C ASN A 107 -17.64 5.56 18.50
N GLY A 108 -17.08 6.56 19.18
CA GLY A 108 -16.00 6.33 20.13
C GLY A 108 -15.58 7.52 20.99
N TYR A 109 -16.52 8.41 21.36
CA TYR A 109 -16.38 9.27 22.54
C TYR A 109 -17.74 9.44 23.21
N GLY A 110 -17.93 8.76 24.35
CA GLY A 110 -19.11 8.89 25.20
C GLY A 110 -19.18 7.75 26.22
N GLY A 111 -18.69 7.99 27.43
CA GLY A 111 -18.76 7.09 28.58
C GLY A 111 -17.49 7.09 29.41
#